data_AF-A0A7Y3MKR0-F1
#
_entry.id   AF-A0A7Y3MKR0-F1
#
_cell.length_a   1.000
_cell.length_b   1.000
_cell.length_c   1.000
_cell.angle_alpha   90.00
_cell.angle_beta   90.00
_cell.angle_gamma   90.00
#
_symmetry.space_group_name_H-M   'P 1'
#
loop_
_entity.id
_entity.type
_entity.pdbx_description
1 polymer ?
#
loop_
_entity_poly.entity_id
_entity_poly.type
_entity_poly.pdbx_seq_one_letter_code
_entity_poly.pdbx_strand_id
1 'polypeptide(L)'
;MKYKLTFTICLLFAIGITSCAQETTTGNAYIDKIESERAEKDEEFKGEESILMEGDIKKFKGLEYFEVDETYKVVATFEKIEDGRVFEMKTSTARLPVYKTYAKLTFQLDGKDYQLFAYQNQKERDENDEYKDYLFI
;
A
#
# COMPACT_ATOMS: atom_id res chain seq x y z
N MET A 1 51.28 -51.56 21.40
CA MET A 1 50.35 -51.82 22.53
C MET A 1 49.01 -51.20 22.13
N LYS A 2 48.00 -51.98 21.71
CA LYS A 2 46.82 -52.44 22.50
C LYS A 2 46.16 -51.23 23.21
N TYR A 3 44.89 -50.88 23.00
CA TYR A 3 43.69 -51.73 23.09
C TYR A 3 42.56 -51.26 22.15
N LYS A 4 41.79 -52.24 21.64
CA LYS A 4 40.43 -52.05 21.11
C LYS A 4 39.46 -51.94 22.29
N LEU A 5 38.44 -51.10 22.19
CA LEU A 5 37.21 -51.24 22.98
C LEU A 5 36.00 -50.88 22.12
N THR A 6 35.18 -51.89 21.87
CA THR A 6 33.96 -51.87 21.06
C THR A 6 32.79 -51.32 21.89
N PHE A 7 31.91 -50.51 21.31
CA PHE A 7 30.53 -50.44 21.77
C PHE A 7 29.59 -50.12 20.60
N THR A 8 28.94 -51.16 20.11
CA THR A 8 27.77 -51.06 19.23
C THR A 8 26.57 -50.68 20.11
N ILE A 9 25.98 -49.50 19.90
CA ILE A 9 24.58 -49.25 20.26
C ILE A 9 23.86 -48.73 19.02
N CYS A 10 22.81 -49.48 18.69
CA CYS A 10 21.79 -49.20 17.71
C CYS A 10 20.87 -48.10 18.26
N LEU A 11 20.64 -47.01 17.51
CA LEU A 11 19.44 -46.20 17.67
C LEU A 11 18.95 -45.71 16.30
N LEU A 12 18.09 -46.52 15.70
CA LEU A 12 17.01 -46.07 14.84
C LEU A 12 16.23 -44.96 15.56
N PHE A 13 16.03 -43.78 14.94
CA PHE A 13 14.68 -43.20 14.81
C PHE A 13 14.68 -41.93 13.92
N ALA A 14 13.78 -41.95 12.95
CA ALA A 14 13.13 -40.81 12.30
C ALA A 14 14.03 -39.75 11.63
N ILE A 15 14.38 -40.02 10.37
CA ILE A 15 14.50 -38.96 9.36
C ILE A 15 13.12 -38.30 9.29
N GLY A 16 12.98 -37.15 9.95
CA GLY A 16 11.82 -36.30 9.83
C GLY A 16 11.69 -35.86 8.38
N ILE A 17 10.74 -36.47 7.67
CA ILE A 17 10.21 -35.88 6.45
C ILE A 17 9.42 -34.67 6.94
N THR A 18 10.10 -33.55 7.14
CA THR A 18 9.44 -32.25 7.25
C THR A 18 8.91 -31.97 5.85
N SER A 19 7.73 -32.53 5.58
CA SER A 19 6.90 -32.12 4.46
C SER A 19 6.62 -30.65 4.71
N CYS A 20 7.35 -29.79 4.00
CA CYS A 20 7.01 -28.39 3.90
C CYS A 20 5.63 -28.39 3.21
N ALA A 21 4.57 -28.30 3.99
CA ALA A 21 3.27 -27.93 3.48
C ALA A 21 3.45 -26.49 2.97
N GLN A 22 3.76 -26.35 1.68
CA GLN A 22 3.53 -25.08 1.01
C GLN A 22 2.01 -24.89 1.03
N GLU A 23 1.57 -24.01 1.93
CA GLU A 23 0.28 -23.38 1.80
C GLU A 23 0.21 -22.77 0.40
N THR A 24 -0.58 -23.41 -0.45
CA THR A 24 -0.98 -22.86 -1.73
C THR A 24 -2.01 -21.78 -1.40
N THR A 25 -1.54 -20.57 -1.11
CA THR A 25 -2.39 -19.39 -1.03
C THR A 25 -3.02 -19.19 -2.41
N THR A 26 -4.18 -19.79 -2.59
CA THR A 26 -4.98 -19.74 -3.81
C THR A 26 -5.82 -18.46 -3.72
N GLY A 27 -5.17 -17.31 -3.84
CA GLY A 27 -5.77 -15.99 -3.75
C GLY A 27 -4.78 -14.94 -4.23
N ASN A 28 -5.18 -14.08 -5.16
CA ASN A 28 -4.32 -13.00 -5.62
C ASN A 28 -4.31 -11.93 -4.52
N ALA A 29 -3.29 -11.99 -3.64
CA ALA A 29 -3.15 -11.09 -2.50
C ALA A 29 -3.22 -9.59 -2.86
N TYR A 30 -2.92 -9.22 -4.10
CA TYR A 30 -3.09 -7.85 -4.59
C TYR A 30 -4.55 -7.48 -4.82
N ILE A 31 -5.34 -8.37 -5.46
CA ILE A 31 -6.79 -8.19 -5.63
C ILE A 31 -7.46 -8.14 -4.27
N ASP A 32 -7.12 -9.08 -3.38
CA ASP A 32 -7.72 -9.14 -2.03
C ASP A 32 -7.45 -7.84 -1.24
N LYS A 33 -6.24 -7.30 -1.35
CA LYS A 33 -5.89 -6.00 -0.74
C LYS A 33 -6.75 -4.87 -1.31
N ILE A 34 -6.90 -4.79 -2.63
CA ILE A 34 -7.72 -3.73 -3.25
C ILE A 34 -9.18 -3.85 -2.83
N GLU A 35 -9.75 -5.05 -2.85
CA GLU A 35 -11.14 -5.26 -2.45
C GLU A 35 -11.36 -4.91 -0.96
N SER A 36 -10.38 -5.19 -0.10
CA SER A 36 -10.42 -4.74 1.30
C SER A 36 -10.39 -3.22 1.42
N GLU A 37 -9.50 -2.53 0.70
CA GLU A 37 -9.40 -1.06 0.71
C GLU A 37 -10.67 -0.39 0.16
N ARG A 38 -11.30 -0.98 -0.86
CA ARG A 38 -12.59 -0.53 -1.42
C ARG A 38 -13.72 -0.67 -0.40
N ALA A 39 -13.78 -1.81 0.29
CA ALA A 39 -14.78 -2.04 1.32
C ALA A 39 -14.63 -1.05 2.48
N GLU A 40 -13.40 -0.84 2.96
CA GLU A 40 -13.12 0.16 4.01
C GLU A 40 -13.54 1.56 3.57
N LYS A 41 -13.21 1.95 2.32
CA LYS A 41 -13.57 3.26 1.78
C LYS A 41 -15.08 3.45 1.62
N ASP A 42 -15.78 2.41 1.18
CA ASP A 42 -17.25 2.45 1.08
C ASP A 42 -17.90 2.60 2.47
N GLU A 43 -17.34 1.99 3.51
CA GLU A 43 -17.83 2.15 4.87
C GLU A 43 -17.54 3.54 5.43
N GLU A 44 -16.37 4.14 5.13
CA GLU A 44 -16.06 5.55 5.45
C GLU A 44 -17.13 6.49 4.86
N PHE A 45 -17.55 6.25 3.61
CA PHE A 45 -18.59 7.05 2.94
C PHE A 45 -20.02 6.79 3.45
N LYS A 46 -20.26 5.72 4.21
CA LYS A 46 -21.54 5.49 4.91
C LYS A 46 -21.52 5.94 6.37
N GLY A 47 -20.34 6.10 6.94
CA GLY A 47 -20.11 6.36 8.36
C GLY A 47 -20.48 7.78 8.80
N GLU A 48 -20.28 8.04 10.09
CA GLU A 48 -20.60 9.33 10.72
C GLU A 48 -19.75 10.49 10.20
N GLU A 49 -18.55 10.21 9.69
CA GLU A 49 -17.64 11.19 9.07
C GLU A 49 -17.86 11.36 7.56
N SER A 50 -18.94 10.79 7.03
CA SER A 50 -19.23 10.82 5.59
C SER A 50 -19.38 12.26 5.06
N ILE A 51 -18.79 12.49 3.90
CA ILE A 51 -18.99 13.73 3.13
C ILE A 51 -20.31 13.74 2.35
N LEU A 52 -21.06 12.62 2.35
CA LEU A 52 -22.36 12.52 1.68
C LEU A 52 -23.47 13.14 2.53
N MET A 53 -24.49 13.69 1.88
CA MET A 53 -25.69 14.18 2.58
C MET A 53 -26.53 13.00 3.10
N GLU A 54 -27.25 13.17 4.21
CA GLU A 54 -28.08 12.10 4.81
C GLU A 54 -29.04 11.42 3.83
N GLY A 55 -29.60 12.18 2.88
CA GLY A 55 -30.50 11.66 1.85
C GLY A 55 -29.80 10.74 0.85
N ASP A 56 -28.51 10.96 0.61
CA ASP A 56 -27.67 10.20 -0.31
C ASP A 56 -27.06 8.98 0.37
N ILE A 57 -26.69 9.09 1.66
CA ILE A 57 -26.26 7.93 2.47
C ILE A 57 -27.30 6.81 2.42
N LYS A 58 -28.60 7.13 2.54
CA LYS A 58 -29.70 6.15 2.46
C LYS A 58 -29.81 5.43 1.11
N LYS A 59 -29.25 6.02 0.05
CA LYS A 59 -29.26 5.48 -1.32
C LYS A 59 -27.90 4.96 -1.76
N PHE A 60 -26.86 5.16 -0.95
CA PHE A 60 -25.49 4.83 -1.28
C PHE A 60 -25.30 3.32 -1.30
N LYS A 61 -24.75 2.81 -2.41
CA LYS A 61 -24.54 1.37 -2.63
C LYS A 61 -23.06 0.97 -2.65
N GLY A 62 -22.16 1.94 -2.50
CA GLY A 62 -20.73 1.81 -2.76
C GLY A 62 -20.27 2.83 -3.81
N LEU A 63 -18.98 3.13 -3.81
CA LEU A 63 -18.36 3.94 -4.86
C LEU A 63 -18.25 3.14 -6.17
N GLU A 64 -18.14 3.85 -7.28
CA GLU A 64 -17.83 3.23 -8.57
C GLU A 64 -16.32 3.08 -8.69
N TYR A 65 -15.84 1.83 -8.80
CA TYR A 65 -14.43 1.51 -8.94
C TYR A 65 -14.13 0.98 -10.35
N PHE A 66 -12.93 1.26 -10.86
CA PHE A 66 -12.40 0.56 -12.03
C PHE A 66 -12.18 -0.93 -11.71
N GLU A 67 -12.23 -1.82 -12.70
CA GLU A 67 -11.82 -3.21 -12.50
C GLU A 67 -10.34 -3.27 -12.07
N VAL A 68 -9.97 -4.28 -11.28
CA VAL A 68 -8.57 -4.45 -10.87
C VAL A 68 -7.76 -4.89 -12.09
N ASP A 69 -6.87 -4.02 -12.54
CA ASP A 69 -5.99 -4.26 -13.68
C ASP A 69 -4.53 -4.05 -13.26
N GLU A 70 -3.78 -5.15 -13.20
CA GLU A 70 -2.36 -5.15 -12.85
C GLU A 70 -1.48 -4.43 -13.87
N THR A 71 -1.97 -4.17 -15.08
CA THR A 71 -1.26 -3.34 -16.08
C THR A 71 -0.98 -1.95 -15.54
N TYR A 72 -1.85 -1.41 -14.67
CA TYR A 72 -1.69 -0.11 -14.04
C TYR A 72 -0.94 -0.16 -12.70
N LYS A 73 -0.53 -1.37 -12.25
CA LYS A 73 0.35 -1.55 -11.10
C LYS A 73 1.81 -1.42 -11.53
N VAL A 74 2.27 -0.19 -11.63
CA VAL A 74 3.62 0.15 -12.09
C VAL A 74 4.61 0.34 -10.95
N VAL A 75 5.86 -0.05 -11.18
CA VAL A 75 6.98 0.30 -10.29
C VAL A 75 7.57 1.63 -10.79
N ALA A 76 7.57 2.64 -9.93
CA ALA A 76 8.15 3.94 -10.23
C ALA A 76 9.53 4.11 -9.58
N THR A 77 10.43 4.79 -10.28
CA THR A 77 11.63 5.36 -9.68
C THR A 77 11.24 6.57 -8.85
N PHE A 78 11.60 6.54 -7.57
CA PHE A 78 11.32 7.61 -6.60
C PHE A 78 12.55 8.50 -6.44
N GLU A 79 12.47 9.74 -6.93
CA GLU A 79 13.54 10.75 -6.78
C GLU A 79 13.07 11.84 -5.81
N LYS A 80 13.56 11.80 -4.57
CA LYS A 80 13.26 12.81 -3.55
C LYS A 80 13.85 14.17 -3.95
N ILE A 81 13.07 15.23 -3.77
CA ILE A 81 13.48 16.61 -4.07
C ILE A 81 13.70 17.34 -2.75
N GLU A 82 14.96 17.52 -2.36
CA GLU A 82 15.31 18.13 -1.06
C GLU A 82 14.81 19.59 -0.99
N ASP A 83 15.05 20.39 -2.02
CA ASP A 83 14.63 21.80 -2.11
C ASP A 83 13.32 21.99 -2.92
N GLY A 84 12.37 21.08 -2.69
CA GLY A 84 11.07 21.12 -3.33
C GLY A 84 10.33 22.43 -3.11
N ARG A 85 9.72 22.97 -4.17
CA ARG A 85 8.92 24.20 -4.10
C ARG A 85 7.78 24.02 -3.10
N VAL A 86 7.64 24.98 -2.20
CA VAL A 86 6.49 25.11 -1.30
C VAL A 86 5.49 26.09 -1.91
N PHE A 87 4.22 25.72 -1.97
CA PHE A 87 3.18 26.53 -2.57
C PHE A 87 1.81 26.23 -1.97
N GLU A 88 0.89 27.19 -2.11
CA GLU A 88 -0.51 27.02 -1.78
C GLU A 88 -1.23 26.32 -2.94
N MET A 89 -1.83 25.16 -2.67
CA MET A 89 -2.61 24.43 -3.66
C MET A 89 -4.07 24.86 -3.58
N LYS A 90 -4.61 25.39 -4.69
CA LYS A 90 -6.04 25.71 -4.78
C LYS A 90 -6.85 24.41 -4.74
N THR A 91 -7.83 24.36 -3.84
CA THR A 91 -8.79 23.25 -3.75
C THR A 91 -10.15 23.70 -4.30
N SER A 92 -11.13 22.79 -4.33
CA SER A 92 -12.53 23.11 -4.65
C SER A 92 -13.18 24.06 -3.63
N THR A 93 -12.56 24.23 -2.46
CA THR A 93 -13.00 25.14 -1.40
C THR A 93 -12.11 26.39 -1.34
N ALA A 94 -12.46 27.35 -0.48
CA ALA A 94 -11.61 28.52 -0.23
C ALA A 94 -10.29 28.19 0.49
N ARG A 95 -10.10 26.95 0.96
CA ARG A 95 -8.85 26.53 1.63
C ARG A 95 -7.68 26.54 0.66
N LEU A 96 -6.56 27.05 1.15
CA LEU A 96 -5.26 27.09 0.47
C LEU A 96 -4.22 26.30 1.29
N PRO A 97 -4.35 24.96 1.37
CA PRO A 97 -3.36 24.13 2.03
C PRO A 97 -1.97 24.31 1.40
N VAL A 98 -0.95 24.33 2.26
CA VAL A 98 0.44 24.48 1.84
C VAL A 98 1.02 23.10 1.55
N TYR A 99 1.52 22.91 0.34
CA TYR A 99 2.17 21.69 -0.11
C TYR A 99 3.62 21.95 -0.49
N LYS A 100 4.46 20.92 -0.34
CA LYS A 100 5.81 20.86 -0.90
C LYS A 100 5.85 19.83 -2.01
N THR A 101 6.44 20.16 -3.15
CA THR A 101 6.82 19.15 -4.16
C THR A 101 7.88 18.24 -3.54
N TYR A 102 7.50 17.02 -3.17
CA TYR A 102 8.32 16.14 -2.33
C TYR A 102 9.22 15.21 -3.14
N ALA A 103 8.69 14.65 -4.23
CA ALA A 103 9.42 13.73 -5.08
C ALA A 103 8.92 13.76 -6.52
N LYS A 104 9.78 13.32 -7.43
CA LYS A 104 9.46 13.03 -8.82
C LYS A 104 9.36 11.51 -8.99
N LEU A 105 8.23 11.05 -9.48
CA LEU A 105 7.95 9.64 -9.78
C LEU A 105 8.08 9.45 -11.28
N THR A 106 8.98 8.58 -11.72
CA THR A 106 9.15 8.26 -13.15
C THR A 106 8.91 6.77 -13.36
N PHE A 107 8.05 6.43 -14.31
CA PHE A 107 7.65 5.04 -14.59
C PHE A 107 7.30 4.86 -16.06
N GLN A 108 7.23 3.61 -16.51
CA GLN A 108 6.80 3.26 -17.85
C GLN A 108 5.44 2.56 -17.79
N LEU A 109 4.55 2.91 -18.72
CA LEU A 109 3.25 2.27 -18.91
C LEU A 109 2.99 2.16 -20.42
N ASP A 110 2.62 0.98 -20.89
CA ASP A 110 2.41 0.69 -22.33
C ASP A 110 3.59 1.11 -23.23
N GLY A 111 4.82 0.90 -22.74
CA GLY A 111 6.05 1.26 -23.46
C GLY A 111 6.29 2.77 -23.60
N LYS A 112 5.54 3.61 -22.89
CA LYS A 112 5.72 5.07 -22.84
C LYS A 112 6.17 5.50 -21.46
N ASP A 113 7.08 6.46 -21.43
CA ASP A 113 7.59 7.02 -20.19
C ASP A 113 6.67 8.13 -19.67
N TYR A 114 6.34 8.05 -18.37
CA TYR A 114 5.50 9.01 -17.67
C TYR A 114 6.22 9.55 -16.44
N GLN A 115 5.82 10.75 -16.04
CA GLN A 115 6.32 11.41 -14.85
C GLN A 115 5.17 12.05 -14.07
N LEU A 116 5.18 11.85 -12.76
CA LEU A 116 4.30 12.54 -11.80
C LEU A 116 5.15 13.20 -10.70
N PHE A 117 4.60 14.24 -10.08
CA PHE A 117 5.15 14.77 -8.84
C PHE A 117 4.30 14.32 -7.67
N ALA A 118 4.96 13.86 -6.61
CA ALA A 118 4.33 13.61 -5.33
C ALA A 118 4.43 14.86 -4.45
N TYR A 119 3.34 15.24 -3.80
CA TYR A 119 3.24 16.44 -2.96
C TYR A 119 2.98 16.04 -1.51
N GLN A 120 3.65 16.71 -0.57
CA GLN A 120 3.44 16.50 0.87
C GLN A 120 2.71 17.69 1.48
N ASN A 121 1.59 17.44 2.17
CA ASN A 121 0.90 18.48 2.92
C ASN A 121 1.76 18.90 4.12
N GLN A 122 2.13 20.18 4.18
CA GLN A 122 3.07 20.65 5.21
C GLN A 122 2.43 20.68 6.61
N LYS A 123 1.14 21.01 6.69
CA LYS A 123 0.42 21.07 7.98
C LYS A 123 0.26 19.68 8.58
N GLU A 124 -0.28 18.74 7.80
CA GLU A 124 -0.47 17.35 8.28
C GLU A 124 0.86 16.72 8.69
N ARG A 125 1.94 17.01 7.95
CA ARG A 125 3.28 16.52 8.27
C ARG A 125 3.85 17.05 9.59
N ASP A 126 3.45 18.23 10.01
CA ASP A 126 3.93 18.86 11.25
C ASP A 126 2.99 18.59 12.45
N GLU A 127 1.70 18.41 12.21
CA GLU A 127 0.66 18.37 13.26
C GLU A 127 0.00 16.99 13.43
N ASN A 128 0.14 16.07 12.47
CA ASN A 128 -0.54 14.79 12.48
C ASN A 128 0.42 13.62 12.20
N ASP A 129 0.74 12.85 13.24
CA ASP A 129 1.65 11.71 13.14
C ASP A 129 1.15 10.61 12.17
N GLU A 130 -0.17 10.45 12.04
CA GLU A 130 -0.77 9.46 11.12
C GLU A 130 -0.53 9.85 9.65
N TYR A 131 -0.66 11.14 9.33
CA TYR A 131 -0.55 11.63 7.95
C TYR A 131 0.83 12.19 7.59
N LYS A 132 1.82 11.96 8.46
CA LYS A 132 3.16 12.56 8.31
C LYS A 132 3.86 12.20 7.01
N ASP A 133 3.74 10.94 6.63
CA ASP A 133 4.41 10.37 5.47
C ASP A 133 3.47 10.25 4.25
N TYR A 134 2.26 10.81 4.34
CA TYR A 134 1.29 10.77 3.24
C TYR A 134 1.71 11.70 2.10
N LEU A 135 1.64 11.17 0.88
CA LEU A 135 1.95 11.87 -0.36
C LEU A 135 0.74 11.86 -1.28
N PHE A 136 0.47 13.01 -1.89
CA PHE A 136 -0.58 13.20 -2.88
C PHE A 136 0.01 13.21 -4.30
N ILE A 137 -0.59 12.49 -5.24
CA ILE A 137 -0.20 12.41 -6.66
C ILE A 137 -1.35 12.80 -7.59
#